data_AF-A0A8T4FYA5-F1
#
_entry.id   AF-A0A8T4FYA5-F1
#
_cell.length_a   1.000
_cell.length_b   1.000
_cell.length_c   1.000
_cell.angle_alpha   90.00
_cell.angle_beta   90.00
_cell.angle_gamma   90.00
#
_symmetry.space_group_name_H-M   'P 1'
#
loop_
_entity.id
_entity.type
_entity.pdbx_description
1 polymer ?
#
loop_
_entity_poly.entity_id
_entity_poly.type
_entity_poly.pdbx_seq_one_letter_code
_entity_poly.pdbx_strand_id
1 'polypeptide(L)'
;MEIGVVGKPNVGKSTFFSAATLVDVQIANYPFTTIEANVGVSYVIAEHPCKELGCVPNPQNYEYRDGLALIPIKMIDVAGLVPGAHEGRGLGNKFLDDLRMASALIHVIDASGKTDAEGQPTDYHDPVEDIEFLEKEINYWIYGILKKNWDKFAKRVKLQHLNLARAIAEQLTGIGVSEEDVLEALHKTNLSNDPTKWSDEDLYNFVSELRRINKPIIIAANKADMASDEQIKRLIEEGKKRGYIVVPTSAVAELTLRKAAKAGYIDYLPGQSDFKILKPLSSKQQKALELIKEKVLERFGSTGVQEVINKAVFELLQLIPVYPVEDEHKMTDSFGNVLPHVFLMKKGSTPRDLAFKVHTDLGKTFLYAINARTHRRVGEDYELQFNDIIKIVATAR
;
A
#
# COMPACT_ATOMS: atom_id res chain seq x y z
N MET A 1 3.24 8.04 -3.20
CA MET A 1 2.46 6.79 -3.09
C MET A 1 1.59 6.91 -1.87
N GLU A 2 0.32 6.55 -2.00
CA GLU A 2 -0.68 6.64 -0.94
C GLU A 2 -1.44 5.32 -0.87
N ILE A 3 -1.69 4.81 0.34
CA ILE A 3 -2.46 3.58 0.57
C ILE A 3 -3.80 3.94 1.20
N GLY A 4 -4.89 3.57 0.56
CA GLY A 4 -6.24 3.80 1.07
C GLY A 4 -6.66 2.69 2.01
N VAL A 5 -7.18 3.01 3.20
CA VAL A 5 -7.80 2.05 4.12
C VAL A 5 -9.31 2.13 3.93
N VAL A 6 -9.92 1.02 3.51
CA VAL A 6 -11.34 0.93 3.15
C VAL A 6 -12.03 -0.17 3.93
N GLY A 7 -13.33 -0.03 4.15
CA GLY A 7 -14.14 -1.02 4.84
C GLY A 7 -15.46 -0.42 5.29
N LYS A 8 -16.43 -1.29 5.59
CA LYS A 8 -17.72 -0.87 6.14
C LYS A 8 -17.55 -0.32 7.58
N PRO A 9 -18.56 0.34 8.15
CA PRO A 9 -18.52 0.76 9.56
C PRO A 9 -18.27 -0.40 10.52
N ASN A 10 -17.71 -0.12 11.71
CA ASN A 10 -17.56 -1.06 12.83
C ASN A 10 -16.73 -2.34 12.61
N VAL A 11 -16.08 -2.52 11.46
CA VAL A 11 -15.09 -3.60 11.24
C VAL A 11 -13.70 -3.27 11.82
N GLY A 12 -13.51 -2.06 12.36
CA GLY A 12 -12.26 -1.60 12.93
C GLY A 12 -11.34 -0.83 11.97
N LYS A 13 -11.88 -0.30 10.87
CA LYS A 13 -11.17 0.55 9.88
C LYS A 13 -10.40 1.71 10.53
N SER A 14 -11.07 2.57 11.30
CA SER A 14 -10.41 3.72 11.95
C SER A 14 -9.45 3.30 13.06
N THR A 15 -9.69 2.14 13.70
CA THR A 15 -8.74 1.54 14.64
C THR A 15 -7.48 1.07 13.91
N PHE A 16 -7.62 0.41 12.76
CA PHE A 16 -6.50 0.00 11.91
C PHE A 16 -5.70 1.22 11.44
N PHE A 17 -6.39 2.24 10.91
CA PHE A 17 -5.74 3.47 10.47
C PHE A 17 -4.97 4.15 11.62
N SER A 18 -5.61 4.29 12.78
CA SER A 18 -4.96 4.85 13.98
C SER A 18 -3.76 4.00 14.41
N ALA A 19 -3.91 2.67 14.40
CA ALA A 19 -2.85 1.74 14.76
C ALA A 19 -1.68 1.83 13.78
N ALA A 20 -1.93 1.95 12.48
CA ALA A 20 -0.91 2.03 11.44
C ALA A 20 -0.16 3.36 11.42
N THR A 21 -0.81 4.45 11.84
CA THR A 21 -0.28 5.83 11.74
C THR A 21 0.28 6.38 13.06
N LEU A 22 0.24 5.61 14.16
CA LEU A 22 0.65 6.06 15.50
C LEU A 22 2.18 6.16 15.65
N VAL A 23 2.83 7.11 14.97
CA VAL A 23 4.22 7.53 15.24
C VAL A 23 4.28 9.04 15.46
N ASP A 24 5.13 9.45 16.40
CA ASP A 24 5.53 10.83 16.59
C ASP A 24 6.22 11.36 15.34
N VAL A 25 5.52 12.18 14.57
CA VAL A 25 6.21 13.14 13.69
C VAL A 25 6.83 14.17 14.63
N GLN A 26 8.12 14.01 14.95
CA GLN A 26 8.91 15.20 15.26
C GLN A 26 8.72 16.12 14.06
N ILE A 27 8.24 17.34 14.30
CA ILE A 27 7.94 18.37 13.32
C ILE A 27 9.27 18.79 12.68
N ALA A 28 9.84 17.91 11.86
CA ALA A 28 10.84 18.27 10.87
C ALA A 28 10.05 18.74 9.65
N ASN A 29 10.50 19.83 9.05
CA ASN A 29 9.94 20.41 7.84
C ASN A 29 10.18 19.46 6.65
N TYR A 30 9.48 18.33 6.63
CA TYR A 30 9.31 17.56 5.41
C TYR A 30 8.47 18.42 4.45
N PRO A 31 8.77 18.46 3.14
CA PRO A 31 8.12 19.34 2.15
C PRO A 31 6.60 19.10 1.92
N PHE A 32 5.90 18.47 2.85
CA PHE A 32 4.53 17.97 2.70
C PHE A 32 3.59 18.33 3.88
N THR A 33 3.93 19.30 4.72
CA THR A 33 3.11 19.66 5.89
C THR A 33 1.92 20.56 5.53
N THR A 34 0.95 19.98 4.84
CA THR A 34 -0.48 20.33 4.96
C THR A 34 -1.25 19.00 4.96
N ILE A 35 -1.46 18.43 6.14
CA ILE A 35 -2.11 17.13 6.29
C ILE A 35 -3.62 17.36 6.41
N GLU A 36 -4.39 16.93 5.42
CA GLU A 36 -5.86 16.92 5.49
C GLU A 36 -6.33 15.92 6.56
N ALA A 37 -7.51 16.14 7.16
CA ALA A 37 -7.99 15.41 8.34
C ALA A 37 -8.06 13.87 8.22
N ASN A 38 -8.00 13.32 7.01
CA ASN A 38 -8.08 11.89 6.72
C ASN A 38 -6.76 11.29 6.21
N VAL A 39 -5.66 12.05 6.18
CA VAL A 39 -4.35 11.58 5.72
C VAL A 39 -3.40 11.40 6.91
N GLY A 40 -2.66 10.31 6.95
CA GLY A 40 -1.67 10.01 7.98
C GLY A 40 -0.38 9.46 7.38
N VAL A 41 0.67 9.41 8.19
CA VAL A 41 1.95 8.78 7.82
C VAL A 41 2.02 7.42 8.51
N SER A 42 2.22 6.38 7.72
CA SER A 42 2.57 5.04 8.18
C SER A 42 3.98 4.68 7.72
N TYR A 43 4.47 3.51 8.10
CA TYR A 43 5.82 3.07 7.76
C TYR A 43 5.79 1.67 7.17
N VAL A 44 6.57 1.49 6.12
CA VAL A 44 6.95 0.17 5.62
C VAL A 44 8.26 -0.20 6.28
N ILE A 45 8.35 -1.42 6.78
CA ILE A 45 9.51 -1.89 7.54
C ILE A 45 10.25 -2.94 6.73
N ALA A 46 11.53 -2.69 6.44
CA ALA A 46 12.44 -3.63 5.81
C ALA A 46 13.72 -3.78 6.64
N GLU A 47 14.44 -4.88 6.46
CA GLU A 47 15.81 -4.97 6.98
C GLU A 47 16.69 -3.89 6.33
N HIS A 48 17.45 -3.19 7.16
CA HIS A 48 18.31 -2.12 6.70
C HIS A 48 19.68 -2.68 6.25
N PRO A 49 20.29 -2.17 5.16
CA PRO A 49 21.58 -2.64 4.67
C PRO A 49 22.71 -2.65 5.73
N CYS A 50 22.73 -1.67 6.64
CA CYS A 50 23.73 -1.62 7.71
C CYS A 50 23.69 -2.81 8.69
N LYS A 51 22.60 -3.60 8.76
CA LYS A 51 22.57 -4.82 9.59
C LYS A 51 23.61 -5.84 9.12
N GLU A 52 23.83 -5.94 7.82
CA GLU A 52 24.84 -6.79 7.20
C GLU A 52 26.20 -6.08 7.13
N LEU A 53 26.20 -4.79 6.76
CA LEU A 53 27.42 -4.03 6.48
C LEU A 53 28.13 -3.51 7.75
N GLY A 54 27.49 -3.59 8.92
CA GLY A 54 28.08 -3.13 10.19
C GLY A 54 28.31 -1.62 10.27
N CYS A 55 27.56 -0.83 9.49
CA CYS A 55 27.64 0.64 9.50
C CYS A 55 26.63 1.29 10.45
N VAL A 56 26.85 2.57 10.75
CA VAL A 56 25.86 3.42 11.43
C VAL A 56 25.30 4.39 10.40
N PRO A 57 24.01 4.27 10.01
CA PRO A 57 23.42 5.16 9.03
C PRO A 57 23.08 6.53 9.64
N ASN A 58 22.99 7.54 8.77
CA ASN A 58 22.58 8.91 9.09
C ASN A 58 21.34 9.28 8.26
N PRO A 59 20.17 8.66 8.53
CA PRO A 59 19.01 8.74 7.66
C PRO A 59 18.37 10.13 7.65
N GLN A 60 17.92 10.59 6.48
CA GLN A 60 17.31 11.90 6.25
C GLN A 60 15.83 11.81 5.87
N ASN A 61 15.42 10.77 5.14
CA ASN A 61 14.04 10.60 4.67
C ASN A 61 13.37 9.30 5.18
N TYR A 62 13.98 8.63 6.15
CA TYR A 62 13.47 7.43 6.82
C TYR A 62 13.98 7.38 8.26
N GLU A 63 13.52 6.40 9.04
CA GLU A 63 14.03 6.16 10.39
C GLU A 63 14.79 4.83 10.43
N TYR A 64 15.93 4.80 11.13
CA TYR A 64 16.68 3.59 11.42
C TYR A 64 16.44 3.15 12.86
N ARG A 65 16.05 1.90 13.07
CA ARG A 65 15.83 1.34 14.41
C ARG A 65 16.16 -0.15 14.43
N ASP A 66 17.07 -0.57 15.31
CA ASP A 66 17.43 -1.99 15.53
C ASP A 66 17.73 -2.79 14.24
N GLY A 67 18.44 -2.20 13.29
CA GLY A 67 18.74 -2.86 12.02
C GLY A 67 17.60 -2.87 11.01
N LEU A 68 16.54 -2.10 11.25
CA LEU A 68 15.37 -1.95 10.38
C LEU A 68 15.29 -0.53 9.80
N ALA A 69 14.81 -0.45 8.56
CA ALA A 69 14.48 0.79 7.86
C ALA A 69 12.97 0.99 7.94
N LEU A 70 12.53 2.06 8.61
CA LEU A 70 11.14 2.50 8.68
C LEU A 70 10.96 3.58 7.61
N ILE A 71 10.41 3.18 6.47
CA ILE A 71 10.27 4.04 5.29
C ILE A 71 8.87 4.68 5.31
N PRO A 72 8.75 6.01 5.40
CA PRO A 72 7.46 6.67 5.52
C PRO A 72 6.63 6.51 4.24
N ILE A 73 5.36 6.16 4.40
CA ILE A 73 4.36 6.11 3.34
C ILE A 73 3.12 6.89 3.77
N LYS A 74 2.40 7.45 2.81
CA LYS A 74 1.11 8.09 3.10
C LYS A 74 0.02 7.03 3.19
N MET A 75 -0.85 7.19 4.17
CA MET A 75 -2.04 6.37 4.35
C MET A 75 -3.26 7.27 4.43
N ILE A 76 -4.37 6.88 3.81
CA ILE A 76 -5.61 7.65 3.79
C ILE A 76 -6.70 6.82 4.46
N ASP A 77 -7.40 7.40 5.42
CA ASP A 77 -8.64 6.81 5.96
C ASP A 77 -9.79 7.16 5.02
N VAL A 78 -10.13 6.24 4.13
CA VAL A 78 -11.22 6.44 3.18
C VAL A 78 -12.55 6.31 3.94
N ALA A 79 -13.52 7.18 3.65
CA ALA A 79 -14.84 7.11 4.29
C ALA A 79 -15.46 5.69 4.20
N GLY A 80 -16.33 5.33 5.14
CA GLY A 80 -17.01 4.03 5.08
C GLY A 80 -17.92 3.95 3.85
N LEU A 81 -17.73 2.92 3.01
CA LEU A 81 -18.64 2.65 1.89
C LEU A 81 -19.91 1.98 2.43
N VAL A 82 -21.06 2.44 1.97
CA VAL A 82 -22.36 1.80 2.19
C VAL A 82 -22.90 1.28 0.84
N PRO A 83 -23.77 0.26 0.84
CA PRO A 83 -24.35 -0.27 -0.40
C PRO A 83 -24.99 0.80 -1.29
N GLY A 84 -24.67 0.75 -2.60
CA GLY A 84 -25.19 1.69 -3.59
C GLY A 84 -24.47 3.06 -3.62
N ALA A 85 -23.26 3.15 -3.08
CA ALA A 85 -22.46 4.38 -3.13
C ALA A 85 -22.12 4.80 -4.57
N HIS A 86 -21.90 3.83 -5.48
CA HIS A 86 -21.69 4.10 -6.91
C HIS A 86 -22.92 4.72 -7.61
N GLU A 87 -24.13 4.53 -7.10
CA GLU A 87 -25.36 5.16 -7.61
C GLU A 87 -25.51 6.63 -7.16
N GLY A 88 -24.54 7.17 -6.42
CA GLY A 88 -24.61 8.53 -5.87
C GLY A 88 -25.40 8.63 -4.56
N ARG A 89 -25.69 7.51 -3.88
CA ARG A 89 -26.26 7.52 -2.54
C ARG A 89 -25.19 7.91 -1.50
N GLY A 90 -25.53 8.83 -0.60
CA GLY A 90 -24.69 9.22 0.53
C GLY A 90 -23.43 10.03 0.17
N LEU A 91 -22.33 9.79 0.88
CA LEU A 91 -21.02 10.46 0.70
C LEU A 91 -20.21 9.91 -0.50
N GLY A 92 -20.84 9.19 -1.44
CA GLY A 92 -20.18 8.41 -2.50
C GLY A 92 -19.11 9.17 -3.30
N ASN A 93 -19.38 10.41 -3.70
CA ASN A 93 -18.38 11.20 -4.45
C ASN A 93 -17.11 11.50 -3.62
N LYS A 94 -17.25 11.75 -2.31
CA LYS A 94 -16.11 12.02 -1.43
C LYS A 94 -15.26 10.76 -1.21
N PHE A 95 -15.92 9.60 -1.06
CA PHE A 95 -15.25 8.29 -1.00
C PHE A 95 -14.41 8.01 -2.25
N LEU A 96 -14.98 8.31 -3.41
CA LEU A 96 -14.34 8.08 -4.71
C LEU A 96 -13.19 9.04 -4.98
N ASP A 97 -13.29 10.28 -4.48
CA ASP A 97 -12.19 11.24 -4.52
C ASP A 97 -11.04 10.88 -3.57
N ASP A 98 -11.32 10.31 -2.39
CA ASP A 98 -10.27 9.78 -1.49
C ASP A 98 -9.58 8.55 -2.10
N LEU A 99 -10.34 7.66 -2.76
CA LEU A 99 -9.81 6.49 -3.48
C LEU A 99 -8.93 6.86 -4.66
N ARG A 100 -9.20 8.01 -5.29
CA ARG A 100 -8.54 8.51 -6.49
C ARG A 100 -7.02 8.48 -6.38
N MET A 101 -6.51 8.92 -5.23
CA MET A 101 -5.08 9.10 -4.98
C MET A 101 -4.37 7.83 -4.51
N ALA A 102 -5.14 6.80 -4.14
CA ALA A 102 -4.60 5.56 -3.62
C ALA A 102 -3.96 4.72 -4.73
N SER A 103 -2.71 4.29 -4.48
CA SER A 103 -1.97 3.35 -5.31
C SER A 103 -2.36 1.90 -5.00
N ALA A 104 -2.78 1.60 -3.77
CA ALA A 104 -3.32 0.32 -3.34
C ALA A 104 -4.35 0.52 -2.22
N LEU A 105 -5.19 -0.49 -1.99
CA LEU A 105 -6.22 -0.47 -0.96
C LEU A 105 -6.01 -1.58 0.07
N ILE A 106 -6.09 -1.22 1.34
CA ILE A 106 -6.23 -2.16 2.45
C ILE A 106 -7.71 -2.25 2.79
N HIS A 107 -8.34 -3.37 2.43
CA HIS A 107 -9.73 -3.63 2.77
C HIS A 107 -9.82 -4.33 4.14
N VAL A 108 -10.25 -3.57 5.14
CA VAL A 108 -10.51 -4.07 6.49
C VAL A 108 -11.89 -4.71 6.54
N ILE A 109 -11.93 -5.99 6.89
CA ILE A 109 -13.18 -6.77 7.06
C ILE A 109 -13.22 -7.38 8.46
N ASP A 110 -14.41 -7.75 8.94
CA ASP A 110 -14.57 -8.43 10.22
C ASP A 110 -14.47 -9.95 10.03
N ALA A 111 -13.32 -10.52 10.39
CA ALA A 111 -13.06 -11.94 10.24
C ALA A 111 -13.93 -12.83 11.16
N SER A 112 -14.53 -12.26 12.21
CA SER A 112 -15.41 -13.00 13.12
C SER A 112 -16.81 -13.23 12.54
N GLY A 113 -17.17 -12.48 11.48
CA GLY A 113 -18.50 -12.52 10.86
C GLY A 113 -19.60 -11.91 11.73
N LYS A 114 -19.28 -11.13 12.77
CA LYS A 114 -20.27 -10.57 13.70
C LYS A 114 -20.78 -9.17 13.32
N THR A 115 -20.54 -8.74 12.08
CA THR A 115 -21.04 -7.47 11.54
C THR A 115 -21.72 -7.69 10.19
N ASP A 116 -22.95 -7.23 10.04
CA ASP A 116 -23.71 -7.26 8.78
C ASP A 116 -23.21 -6.23 7.74
N ALA A 117 -23.85 -6.14 6.58
CA ALA A 117 -23.43 -5.27 5.47
C ALA A 117 -23.38 -3.77 5.84
N GLU A 118 -24.24 -3.32 6.75
CA GLU A 118 -24.29 -1.95 7.26
C GLU A 118 -23.31 -1.70 8.43
N GLY A 119 -22.65 -2.76 8.91
CA GLY A 119 -21.73 -2.72 10.04
C GLY A 119 -22.42 -2.81 11.40
N GLN A 120 -23.67 -3.28 11.47
CA GLN A 120 -24.37 -3.54 12.73
C GLN A 120 -24.07 -4.95 13.26
N PRO A 121 -24.17 -5.18 14.58
CA PRO A 121 -23.97 -6.50 15.15
C PRO A 121 -24.97 -7.53 14.59
N THR A 122 -24.47 -8.69 14.19
CA THR A 122 -25.28 -9.83 13.73
C THR A 122 -24.70 -11.14 14.28
N ASP A 123 -25.51 -12.20 14.25
CA ASP A 123 -25.08 -13.54 14.68
C ASP A 123 -23.98 -14.08 13.77
N TYR A 124 -24.19 -13.99 12.45
CA TYR A 124 -23.20 -14.34 11.44
C TYR A 124 -23.50 -13.66 10.11
N HIS A 125 -22.47 -13.09 9.51
CA HIS A 125 -22.39 -12.56 8.15
C HIS A 125 -21.08 -13.05 7.55
N ASP A 126 -21.12 -13.57 6.32
CA ASP A 126 -19.93 -14.12 5.70
C ASP A 126 -18.97 -13.01 5.26
N PRO A 127 -17.74 -12.91 5.82
CA PRO A 127 -16.81 -11.85 5.46
C PRO A 127 -16.38 -11.87 3.98
N VAL A 128 -16.58 -13.00 3.27
CA VAL A 128 -16.33 -13.09 1.83
C VAL A 128 -17.31 -12.21 1.04
N GLU A 129 -18.53 -12.02 1.51
CA GLU A 129 -19.51 -11.14 0.87
C GLU A 129 -19.07 -9.68 0.93
N ASP A 130 -18.40 -9.26 2.00
CA ASP A 130 -17.86 -7.90 2.12
C ASP A 130 -16.76 -7.62 1.07
N ILE A 131 -15.92 -8.63 0.80
CA ILE A 131 -14.88 -8.55 -0.24
C ILE A 131 -15.52 -8.37 -1.62
N GLU A 132 -16.54 -9.19 -1.94
CA GLU A 132 -17.25 -9.08 -3.21
C GLU A 132 -17.97 -7.75 -3.38
N PHE A 133 -18.55 -7.26 -2.28
CA PHE A 133 -19.28 -6.01 -2.27
C PHE A 133 -18.37 -4.84 -2.66
N LEU A 134 -17.22 -4.69 -1.99
CA LEU A 134 -16.27 -3.62 -2.33
C LEU A 134 -15.75 -3.74 -3.77
N GLU A 135 -15.46 -4.96 -4.22
CA GLU A 135 -15.04 -5.24 -5.60
C GLU A 135 -16.06 -4.76 -6.63
N LYS A 136 -17.33 -5.13 -6.44
CA LYS A 136 -18.42 -4.72 -7.33
C LYS A 136 -18.59 -3.21 -7.33
N GLU A 137 -18.55 -2.56 -6.16
CA GLU A 137 -18.75 -1.11 -6.05
C GLU A 137 -17.66 -0.30 -6.77
N ILE A 138 -16.39 -0.67 -6.62
CA ILE A 138 -15.28 0.03 -7.33
C ILE A 138 -15.38 -0.25 -8.84
N ASN A 139 -15.69 -1.48 -9.24
CA ASN A 139 -15.88 -1.82 -10.65
C ASN A 139 -17.03 -1.00 -11.27
N TYR A 140 -18.19 -0.93 -10.63
CA TYR A 140 -19.33 -0.17 -11.13
C TYR A 140 -19.08 1.34 -11.16
N TRP A 141 -18.29 1.87 -10.23
CA TRP A 141 -17.86 3.26 -10.27
C TRP A 141 -17.05 3.59 -11.53
N ILE A 142 -15.98 2.82 -11.79
CA ILE A 142 -15.11 3.03 -12.97
C ILE A 142 -15.92 2.78 -14.25
N TYR A 143 -16.77 1.75 -14.25
CA TYR A 143 -17.70 1.46 -15.35
C TYR A 143 -18.62 2.64 -15.62
N GLY A 144 -19.22 3.24 -14.59
CA GLY A 144 -20.11 4.40 -14.73
C GLY A 144 -19.42 5.60 -15.37
N ILE A 145 -18.13 5.83 -15.08
CA ILE A 145 -17.33 6.90 -15.68
C ILE A 145 -17.18 6.68 -17.19
N LEU A 146 -16.80 5.48 -17.62
CA LEU A 146 -16.63 5.16 -19.04
C LEU A 146 -17.97 5.10 -19.78
N LYS A 147 -18.97 4.44 -19.18
CA LYS A 147 -20.26 4.14 -19.81
C LYS A 147 -21.04 5.40 -20.16
N LYS A 148 -20.97 6.44 -19.32
CA LYS A 148 -21.76 7.69 -19.46
C LYS A 148 -21.68 8.32 -20.86
N ASN A 149 -20.56 8.20 -21.56
CA ASN A 149 -20.38 8.74 -22.92
C ASN A 149 -19.74 7.72 -23.89
N TRP A 150 -19.87 6.42 -23.62
CA TRP A 150 -19.14 5.38 -24.36
C TRP A 150 -19.43 5.39 -25.85
N ASP A 151 -20.68 5.48 -26.28
CA ASP A 151 -21.03 5.42 -27.71
C ASP A 151 -20.42 6.55 -28.53
N LYS A 152 -20.40 7.76 -27.98
CA LYS A 152 -19.77 8.93 -28.61
C LYS A 152 -18.25 8.79 -28.60
N PHE A 153 -17.69 8.32 -27.49
CA PHE A 153 -16.26 8.06 -27.36
C PHE A 153 -15.79 7.01 -28.38
N ALA A 154 -16.44 5.86 -28.44
CA ALA A 154 -16.09 4.75 -29.32
C ALA A 154 -16.13 5.15 -30.80
N LYS A 155 -17.19 5.86 -31.23
CA LYS A 155 -17.29 6.39 -32.60
C LYS A 155 -16.17 7.39 -32.91
N ARG A 156 -15.84 8.28 -31.97
CA ARG A 156 -14.76 9.26 -32.13
C ARG A 156 -13.40 8.58 -32.29
N VAL A 157 -13.07 7.62 -31.43
CA VAL A 157 -11.81 6.87 -31.49
C VAL A 157 -11.66 6.17 -32.83
N LYS A 158 -12.73 5.52 -33.32
CA LYS A 158 -12.75 4.83 -34.61
C LYS A 158 -12.61 5.77 -35.81
N LEU A 159 -13.39 6.86 -35.85
CA LEU A 159 -13.40 7.80 -36.98
C LEU A 159 -12.10 8.62 -37.08
N GLN A 160 -11.51 8.97 -35.94
CA GLN A 160 -10.28 9.77 -35.88
C GLN A 160 -9.01 8.92 -35.78
N HIS A 161 -9.12 7.59 -35.80
CA HIS A 161 -8.00 6.65 -35.64
C HIS A 161 -7.13 6.94 -34.41
N LEU A 162 -7.76 7.29 -33.29
CA LEU A 162 -7.06 7.57 -32.04
C LEU A 162 -6.52 6.28 -31.42
N ASN A 163 -5.42 6.38 -30.68
CA ASN A 163 -4.96 5.29 -29.81
C ASN A 163 -6.00 5.10 -28.68
N LEU A 164 -6.63 3.91 -28.65
CA LEU A 164 -7.67 3.56 -27.68
C LEU A 164 -7.15 3.65 -26.24
N ALA A 165 -5.96 3.12 -25.97
CA ALA A 165 -5.39 3.07 -24.64
C ALA A 165 -5.17 4.47 -24.07
N ARG A 166 -4.54 5.34 -24.86
CA ARG A 166 -4.35 6.75 -24.52
C ARG A 166 -5.69 7.46 -24.29
N ALA A 167 -6.67 7.24 -25.17
CA ALA A 167 -7.98 7.90 -25.07
C ALA A 167 -8.75 7.48 -23.81
N ILE A 168 -8.67 6.20 -23.40
CA ILE A 168 -9.24 5.72 -22.13
C ILE A 168 -8.48 6.30 -20.94
N ALA A 169 -7.14 6.30 -20.98
CA ALA A 169 -6.32 6.89 -19.92
C ALA A 169 -6.61 8.38 -19.72
N GLU A 170 -6.87 9.14 -20.79
CA GLU A 170 -7.30 10.54 -20.72
C GLU A 170 -8.67 10.71 -20.02
N GLN A 171 -9.62 9.78 -20.23
CA GLN A 171 -10.90 9.80 -19.51
C GLN A 171 -10.77 9.41 -18.03
N LEU A 172 -9.84 8.51 -17.72
CA LEU A 172 -9.62 7.98 -16.38
C LEU A 172 -8.43 8.61 -15.66
N THR A 173 -7.85 9.70 -16.21
CA THR A 173 -6.74 10.43 -15.59
C THR A 173 -7.12 10.90 -14.19
N GLY A 174 -8.40 11.19 -13.98
CA GLY A 174 -8.97 11.47 -12.68
C GLY A 174 -8.56 10.45 -11.64
N ILE A 175 -8.59 9.15 -11.92
CA ILE A 175 -8.38 8.03 -10.98
C ILE A 175 -6.89 7.58 -10.94
N GLY A 176 -6.03 8.26 -11.68
CA GLY A 176 -4.61 7.91 -11.79
C GLY A 176 -4.35 6.69 -12.68
N VAL A 177 -5.22 6.43 -13.67
CA VAL A 177 -5.00 5.37 -14.67
C VAL A 177 -3.99 5.85 -15.71
N SER A 178 -2.94 5.05 -15.93
CA SER A 178 -1.91 5.30 -16.94
C SER A 178 -2.27 4.65 -18.29
N GLU A 179 -1.60 5.05 -19.38
CA GLU A 179 -1.73 4.36 -20.68
C GLU A 179 -1.23 2.91 -20.60
N GLU A 180 -0.20 2.65 -19.80
CA GLU A 180 0.36 1.31 -19.55
C GLU A 180 -0.66 0.41 -18.85
N ASP A 181 -1.38 0.92 -17.85
CA ASP A 181 -2.43 0.18 -17.14
C ASP A 181 -3.53 -0.28 -18.11
N VAL A 182 -3.92 0.62 -19.03
CA VAL A 182 -4.95 0.32 -20.04
C VAL A 182 -4.46 -0.71 -21.05
N LEU A 183 -3.21 -0.57 -21.53
CA LEU A 183 -2.61 -1.55 -22.45
C LEU A 183 -2.54 -2.94 -21.81
N GLU A 184 -2.13 -3.02 -20.54
CA GLU A 184 -2.09 -4.28 -19.81
C GLU A 184 -3.49 -4.90 -19.65
N ALA A 185 -4.50 -4.08 -19.29
CA ALA A 185 -5.89 -4.54 -19.17
C ALA A 185 -6.48 -5.03 -20.51
N LEU A 186 -6.21 -4.31 -21.61
CA LEU A 186 -6.61 -4.71 -22.96
C LEU A 186 -5.97 -6.05 -23.36
N HIS A 187 -4.68 -6.22 -23.06
CA HIS A 187 -3.96 -7.45 -23.36
C HIS A 187 -4.50 -8.64 -22.56
N LYS A 188 -4.81 -8.45 -21.27
CA LYS A 188 -5.39 -9.50 -20.42
C LYS A 188 -6.80 -9.92 -20.82
N THR A 189 -7.61 -8.98 -21.31
CA THR A 189 -9.00 -9.26 -21.71
C THR A 189 -9.16 -9.74 -23.14
N ASN A 190 -8.12 -9.63 -23.99
CA ASN A 190 -8.16 -9.96 -25.41
C ASN A 190 -9.30 -9.26 -26.18
N LEU A 191 -9.67 -8.05 -25.74
CA LEU A 191 -10.74 -7.27 -26.37
C LEU A 191 -10.29 -6.65 -27.69
N SER A 192 -11.26 -6.35 -28.55
CA SER A 192 -10.99 -5.70 -29.84
C SER A 192 -10.44 -4.29 -29.65
N ASN A 193 -9.45 -3.90 -30.45
CA ASN A 193 -9.02 -2.50 -30.54
C ASN A 193 -10.09 -1.56 -31.12
N ASP A 194 -11.21 -2.10 -31.64
CA ASP A 194 -12.37 -1.33 -32.04
C ASP A 194 -13.38 -1.23 -30.87
N PRO A 195 -13.42 -0.09 -30.14
CA PRO A 195 -14.31 0.07 -28.98
C PRO A 195 -15.80 0.06 -29.36
N THR A 196 -16.14 0.21 -30.65
CA THR A 196 -17.54 0.14 -31.11
C THR A 196 -18.12 -1.27 -31.10
N LYS A 197 -17.26 -2.29 -30.95
CA LYS A 197 -17.66 -3.70 -30.87
C LYS A 197 -17.86 -4.19 -29.44
N TRP A 198 -17.53 -3.38 -28.44
CA TRP A 198 -17.59 -3.78 -27.05
C TRP A 198 -19.04 -3.77 -26.58
N SER A 199 -19.47 -4.90 -26.02
CA SER A 199 -20.70 -4.99 -25.25
C SER A 199 -20.54 -4.38 -23.86
N ASP A 200 -21.64 -4.26 -23.12
CA ASP A 200 -21.62 -3.79 -21.73
C ASP A 200 -20.86 -4.78 -20.83
N GLU A 201 -20.92 -6.07 -21.15
CA GLU A 201 -20.16 -7.13 -20.47
C GLU A 201 -18.66 -7.00 -20.76
N ASP A 202 -18.27 -6.75 -22.01
CA ASP A 202 -16.87 -6.51 -22.38
C ASP A 202 -16.30 -5.30 -21.64
N LEU A 203 -17.06 -4.21 -21.60
CA LEU A 203 -16.66 -3.00 -20.88
C LEU A 203 -16.52 -3.25 -19.37
N TYR A 204 -17.44 -4.01 -18.77
CA TYR A 204 -17.35 -4.36 -17.35
C TYR A 204 -16.15 -5.27 -17.06
N ASN A 205 -15.88 -6.27 -17.92
CA ASN A 205 -14.73 -7.16 -17.79
C ASN A 205 -13.41 -6.39 -17.91
N PHE A 206 -13.31 -5.46 -18.88
CA PHE A 206 -12.19 -4.54 -19.00
C PHE A 206 -11.97 -3.71 -17.73
N VAL A 207 -13.04 -3.14 -17.19
CA VAL A 207 -12.98 -2.33 -15.97
C VAL A 207 -12.53 -3.15 -14.76
N SER A 208 -13.00 -4.40 -14.64
CA SER A 208 -12.60 -5.29 -13.57
C SER A 208 -11.08 -5.57 -13.60
N GLU A 209 -10.53 -5.86 -14.78
CA GLU A 209 -9.08 -6.05 -14.96
C GLU A 209 -8.30 -4.76 -14.73
N LEU A 210 -8.79 -3.63 -15.24
CA LEU A 210 -8.15 -2.33 -15.01
C LEU A 210 -8.09 -1.97 -13.52
N ARG A 211 -9.16 -2.25 -12.76
CA ARG A 211 -9.20 -2.06 -11.30
C ARG A 211 -8.16 -2.94 -10.61
N ARG A 212 -8.00 -4.20 -11.02
CA ARG A 212 -6.97 -5.11 -10.44
C ARG A 212 -5.55 -4.57 -10.61
N ILE A 213 -5.28 -3.89 -11.74
CA ILE A 213 -3.98 -3.29 -12.04
C ILE A 213 -3.80 -1.96 -11.29
N ASN A 214 -4.77 -1.05 -11.40
CA ASN A 214 -4.63 0.32 -10.94
C ASN A 214 -5.00 0.54 -9.45
N LYS A 215 -5.89 -0.29 -8.93
CA LYS A 215 -6.38 -0.26 -7.54
C LYS A 215 -6.30 -1.66 -6.92
N PRO A 216 -5.11 -2.26 -6.85
CA PRO A 216 -4.93 -3.56 -6.24
C PRO A 216 -5.33 -3.53 -4.77
N ILE A 217 -5.92 -4.62 -4.27
CA ILE A 217 -6.52 -4.70 -2.94
C ILE A 217 -5.83 -5.82 -2.14
N ILE A 218 -5.46 -5.53 -0.89
CA ILE A 218 -5.09 -6.51 0.13
C ILE A 218 -6.16 -6.53 1.22
N ILE A 219 -6.46 -7.70 1.77
CA ILE A 219 -7.49 -7.88 2.78
C ILE A 219 -6.86 -7.98 4.16
N ALA A 220 -7.25 -7.06 5.05
CA ALA A 220 -6.98 -7.14 6.48
C ALA A 220 -8.18 -7.81 7.16
N ALA A 221 -8.06 -9.12 7.42
CA ALA A 221 -9.05 -9.91 8.14
C ALA A 221 -9.01 -9.56 9.64
N ASN A 222 -9.59 -8.41 9.99
CA ASN A 222 -9.51 -7.81 11.31
C ASN A 222 -10.41 -8.52 12.34
N LYS A 223 -10.15 -8.28 13.63
CA LYS A 223 -10.77 -9.01 14.75
C LYS A 223 -10.47 -10.52 14.70
N ALA A 224 -9.31 -10.90 14.16
CA ALA A 224 -8.88 -12.29 14.08
C ALA A 224 -8.75 -12.95 15.47
N ASP A 225 -8.53 -12.16 16.51
CA ASP A 225 -8.55 -12.59 17.92
C ASP A 225 -9.91 -13.10 18.41
N MET A 226 -10.99 -12.74 17.70
CA MET A 226 -12.36 -13.18 17.97
C MET A 226 -12.84 -14.30 17.04
N ALA A 227 -12.08 -14.61 15.99
CA ALA A 227 -12.41 -15.63 15.00
C ALA A 227 -11.72 -16.97 15.32
N SER A 228 -12.34 -18.08 14.92
CA SER A 228 -11.72 -19.41 15.01
C SER A 228 -10.65 -19.61 13.92
N ASP A 229 -9.75 -20.58 14.12
CA ASP A 229 -8.72 -20.88 13.11
C ASP A 229 -9.34 -21.37 11.79
N GLU A 230 -10.48 -22.05 11.88
CA GLU A 230 -11.22 -22.53 10.71
C GLU A 230 -11.81 -21.36 9.89
N GLN A 231 -12.39 -20.36 10.57
CA GLN A 231 -12.90 -19.15 9.91
C GLN A 231 -11.78 -18.39 9.18
N ILE A 232 -10.63 -18.22 9.85
CA ILE A 232 -9.47 -17.54 9.26
C ILE A 232 -8.91 -18.32 8.07
N LYS A 233 -8.73 -19.64 8.21
CA LYS A 233 -8.24 -20.49 7.11
C LYS A 233 -9.16 -20.44 5.90
N ARG A 234 -10.47 -20.60 6.11
CA ARG A 234 -11.48 -20.48 5.05
C ARG A 234 -11.38 -19.14 4.34
N LEU A 235 -11.29 -18.03 5.08
CA LEU A 235 -11.21 -16.69 4.52
C LEU A 235 -9.92 -16.48 3.69
N ILE A 236 -8.79 -17.01 4.16
CA ILE A 236 -7.52 -16.97 3.41
C ILE A 236 -7.61 -17.80 2.13
N GLU A 237 -8.20 -19.00 2.18
CA GLU A 237 -8.37 -19.87 1.01
C GLU A 237 -9.29 -19.26 -0.04
N GLU A 238 -10.45 -18.73 0.38
CA GLU A 238 -11.40 -18.06 -0.51
C GLU A 238 -10.82 -16.77 -1.11
N GLY A 239 -10.09 -15.97 -0.31
CA GLY A 239 -9.37 -14.81 -0.80
C GLY A 239 -8.32 -15.19 -1.84
N LYS A 240 -7.53 -16.24 -1.58
CA LYS A 240 -6.50 -16.73 -2.51
C LYS A 240 -7.10 -17.22 -3.83
N LYS A 241 -8.22 -17.94 -3.80
CA LYS A 241 -8.95 -18.37 -5.03
C LYS A 241 -9.36 -17.18 -5.90
N ARG A 242 -9.62 -16.03 -5.28
CA ARG A 242 -10.02 -14.78 -5.95
C ARG A 242 -8.83 -13.87 -6.30
N GLY A 243 -7.61 -14.28 -5.98
CA GLY A 243 -6.39 -13.49 -6.25
C GLY A 243 -6.09 -12.43 -5.19
N TYR A 244 -6.71 -12.49 -4.02
CA TYR A 244 -6.43 -11.58 -2.91
C TYR A 244 -5.43 -12.16 -1.91
N ILE A 245 -4.56 -11.29 -1.42
CA ILE A 245 -3.75 -11.56 -0.22
C ILE A 245 -4.64 -11.26 0.98
N VAL A 246 -4.77 -12.22 1.89
CA VAL A 246 -5.54 -12.08 3.14
C VAL A 246 -4.59 -12.24 4.31
N VAL A 247 -4.60 -11.28 5.23
CA VAL A 247 -3.76 -11.30 6.43
C VAL A 247 -4.65 -11.20 7.67
N PRO A 248 -4.61 -12.19 8.59
CA PRO A 248 -5.31 -12.09 9.86
C PRO A 248 -4.76 -10.91 10.66
N THR A 249 -5.64 -10.06 11.18
CA THR A 249 -5.26 -8.80 11.80
C THR A 249 -6.01 -8.59 13.12
N SER A 250 -5.35 -7.99 14.10
CA SER A 250 -6.00 -7.42 15.28
C SER A 250 -5.56 -5.96 15.48
N ALA A 251 -6.33 -5.04 14.91
CA ALA A 251 -6.04 -3.61 14.96
C ALA A 251 -6.09 -3.05 16.40
N VAL A 252 -6.96 -3.60 17.26
CA VAL A 252 -7.06 -3.19 18.67
C VAL A 252 -5.81 -3.61 19.43
N ALA A 253 -5.29 -4.81 19.18
CA ALA A 253 -4.04 -5.27 19.78
C ALA A 253 -2.88 -4.37 19.38
N GLU A 254 -2.71 -4.09 18.08
CA GLU A 254 -1.65 -3.20 17.58
C GLU A 254 -1.74 -1.80 18.19
N LEU A 255 -2.94 -1.21 18.20
CA LEU A 255 -3.15 0.11 18.78
C LEU A 255 -2.77 0.16 20.26
N THR A 256 -3.10 -0.90 21.00
CA THR A 256 -2.81 -1.01 22.43
C THR A 256 -1.31 -1.14 22.68
N LEU A 257 -0.62 -2.02 21.95
CA LEU A 257 0.83 -2.20 22.05
C LEU A 257 1.56 -0.90 21.71
N ARG A 258 1.19 -0.24 20.61
CA ARG A 258 1.82 1.03 20.20
C ARG A 258 1.60 2.16 21.21
N LYS A 259 0.39 2.28 21.78
CA LYS A 259 0.12 3.27 22.85
C LYS A 259 0.93 2.99 24.11
N ALA A 260 1.05 1.72 24.51
CA ALA A 260 1.86 1.32 25.66
C ALA A 260 3.35 1.59 25.42
N ALA A 261 3.85 1.33 24.21
CA ALA A 261 5.23 1.61 23.82
C ALA A 261 5.52 3.11 23.80
N LYS A 262 4.63 3.91 23.22
CA LYS A 262 4.72 5.37 23.21
C LYS A 262 4.74 5.98 24.63
N ALA A 263 3.95 5.41 25.54
CA ALA A 263 3.96 5.83 26.95
C ALA A 263 5.17 5.28 27.74
N GLY A 264 6.06 4.51 27.09
CA GLY A 264 7.27 3.94 27.67
C GLY A 264 7.01 2.84 28.69
N TYR A 265 5.86 2.16 28.62
CA TYR A 265 5.57 1.01 29.47
C TYR A 265 6.15 -0.29 28.92
N ILE A 266 6.25 -0.39 27.59
CA ILE A 266 6.82 -1.56 26.91
C ILE A 266 7.80 -1.12 25.83
N ASP A 267 8.70 -2.02 25.47
CA ASP A 267 9.51 -1.97 24.25
C ASP A 267 8.86 -2.87 23.21
N TYR A 268 8.39 -2.28 22.12
CA TYR A 268 7.66 -2.93 21.04
C TYR A 268 7.87 -2.17 19.74
N LEU A 269 8.28 -2.89 18.69
CA LEU A 269 8.25 -2.38 17.32
C LEU A 269 7.08 -3.00 16.55
N PRO A 270 6.37 -2.20 15.71
CA PRO A 270 5.27 -2.72 14.90
C PRO A 270 5.67 -3.97 14.11
N GLY A 271 4.83 -5.02 14.22
CA GLY A 271 5.05 -6.29 13.54
C GLY A 271 5.95 -7.29 14.27
N GLN A 272 6.49 -6.94 15.45
CA GLN A 272 7.18 -7.92 16.28
C GLN A 272 6.22 -8.94 16.90
N SER A 273 6.76 -10.14 17.16
CA SER A 273 6.04 -11.26 17.78
C SER A 273 6.01 -11.21 19.31
N ASP A 274 6.73 -10.27 19.92
CA ASP A 274 6.77 -10.11 21.37
C ASP A 274 7.06 -8.64 21.75
N PHE A 275 6.92 -8.33 23.04
CA PHE A 275 7.28 -7.03 23.62
C PHE A 275 7.92 -7.22 25.00
N LYS A 276 8.74 -6.27 25.42
CA LYS A 276 9.37 -6.28 26.76
C LYS A 276 8.72 -5.26 27.66
N ILE A 277 8.39 -5.64 28.89
CA ILE A 277 7.84 -4.70 29.88
C ILE A 277 8.98 -3.88 30.48
N LEU A 278 8.87 -2.55 30.42
CA LEU A 278 9.88 -1.61 30.93
C LEU A 278 9.49 -1.00 32.28
N LYS A 279 8.19 -0.88 32.56
CA LYS A 279 7.65 -0.26 33.79
C LYS A 279 6.57 -1.13 34.43
N PRO A 280 6.34 -1.01 35.75
CA PRO A 280 5.21 -1.65 36.41
C PRO A 280 3.88 -1.23 35.77
N LEU A 281 3.01 -2.22 35.55
CA LEU A 281 1.70 -2.04 34.94
C LEU A 281 0.61 -2.20 35.99
N SER A 282 -0.53 -1.53 35.79
CA SER A 282 -1.73 -1.85 36.57
C SER A 282 -2.23 -3.26 36.24
N SER A 283 -2.97 -3.88 37.15
CA SER A 283 -3.55 -5.21 36.95
C SER A 283 -4.44 -5.30 35.69
N LYS A 284 -5.11 -4.20 35.31
CA LYS A 284 -5.90 -4.14 34.07
C LYS A 284 -5.02 -4.11 32.82
N GLN A 285 -3.95 -3.31 32.82
CA GLN A 285 -3.03 -3.21 31.69
C GLN A 285 -2.28 -4.53 31.48
N GLN A 286 -1.84 -5.16 32.57
CA GLN A 286 -1.16 -6.44 32.51
C GLN A 286 -2.05 -7.53 31.89
N LYS A 287 -3.29 -7.68 32.37
CA LYS A 287 -4.26 -8.62 31.79
C LYS A 287 -4.54 -8.36 30.31
N ALA A 288 -4.63 -7.09 29.90
CA ALA A 288 -4.85 -6.75 28.50
C ALA A 288 -3.66 -7.15 27.61
N LEU A 289 -2.43 -6.90 28.07
CA LEU A 289 -1.22 -7.28 27.35
C LEU A 289 -1.01 -8.81 27.31
N GLU A 290 -1.32 -9.52 28.39
CA GLU A 290 -1.32 -10.99 28.44
C GLU A 290 -2.32 -11.57 27.44
N LEU A 291 -3.54 -11.05 27.40
CA LEU A 291 -4.55 -11.48 26.42
C LEU A 291 -4.09 -11.26 24.97
N ILE A 292 -3.44 -10.11 24.68
CA ILE A 292 -2.88 -9.83 23.36
C ILE A 292 -1.77 -10.83 23.02
N LYS A 293 -0.88 -11.12 23.97
CA LYS A 293 0.20 -12.08 23.76
C LYS A 293 -0.34 -13.47 23.42
N GLU A 294 -1.26 -13.99 24.22
CA GLU A 294 -1.84 -15.33 24.05
C GLU A 294 -2.72 -15.43 22.79
N LYS A 295 -3.68 -14.51 22.63
CA LYS A 295 -4.70 -14.63 21.56
C LYS A 295 -4.25 -14.13 20.20
N VAL A 296 -3.21 -13.30 20.15
CA VAL A 296 -2.75 -12.63 18.92
C VAL A 296 -1.33 -13.01 18.59
N LEU A 297 -0.36 -12.63 19.43
CA LEU A 297 1.05 -12.73 19.07
C LEU A 297 1.53 -14.19 18.99
N GLU A 298 1.18 -15.03 19.96
CA GLU A 298 1.54 -16.45 19.97
C GLU A 298 0.79 -17.23 18.88
N ARG A 299 -0.46 -16.84 18.59
CA ARG A 299 -1.32 -17.51 17.61
C ARG A 299 -0.96 -17.17 16.15
N PHE A 300 -0.68 -15.91 15.87
CA PHE A 300 -0.47 -15.41 14.49
C PHE A 300 0.96 -14.93 14.22
N GLY A 301 1.83 -14.90 15.23
CA GLY A 301 3.21 -14.41 15.13
C GLY A 301 3.34 -12.88 15.13
N SER A 302 2.27 -12.13 14.84
CA SER A 302 2.22 -10.67 14.96
C SER A 302 0.76 -10.21 15.08
N THR A 303 0.53 -8.89 15.16
CA THR A 303 -0.82 -8.33 15.10
C THR A 303 -1.40 -8.27 13.68
N GLY A 304 -0.61 -8.56 12.65
CA GLY A 304 -1.00 -8.51 11.23
C GLY A 304 -1.04 -7.12 10.61
N VAL A 305 -1.13 -6.03 11.39
CA VAL A 305 -1.24 -4.66 10.85
C VAL A 305 0.00 -4.30 10.02
N GLN A 306 1.20 -4.47 10.58
CA GLN A 306 2.44 -4.18 9.87
C GLN A 306 2.69 -5.15 8.71
N GLU A 307 2.25 -6.41 8.84
CA GLU A 307 2.35 -7.41 7.78
C GLU A 307 1.51 -7.00 6.57
N VAL A 308 0.26 -6.56 6.77
CA VAL A 308 -0.59 -6.02 5.70
C VAL A 308 0.10 -4.86 4.98
N ILE A 309 0.69 -3.92 5.71
CA ILE A 309 1.35 -2.75 5.13
C ILE A 309 2.57 -3.17 4.30
N ASN A 310 3.40 -4.05 4.85
CA ASN A 310 4.59 -4.56 4.17
C ASN A 310 4.21 -5.35 2.91
N LYS A 311 3.20 -6.23 2.97
CA LYS A 311 2.70 -6.99 1.82
C LYS A 311 2.06 -6.08 0.77
N ALA A 312 1.32 -5.05 1.18
CA ALA A 312 0.76 -4.06 0.26
C ALA A 312 1.86 -3.38 -0.57
N VAL A 313 3.00 -3.07 0.04
CA VAL A 313 4.08 -2.36 -0.64
C VAL A 313 5.02 -3.28 -1.40
N PHE A 314 5.50 -4.35 -0.77
CA PHE A 314 6.54 -5.21 -1.33
C PHE A 314 5.99 -6.32 -2.23
N GLU A 315 4.80 -6.86 -1.94
CA GLU A 315 4.22 -7.96 -2.73
C GLU A 315 3.20 -7.44 -3.74
N LEU A 316 2.24 -6.63 -3.28
CA LEU A 316 1.12 -6.18 -4.09
C LEU A 316 1.54 -5.06 -5.07
N LEU A 317 2.18 -4.00 -4.56
CA LEU A 317 2.72 -2.93 -5.40
C LEU A 317 4.09 -3.28 -5.99
N GLN A 318 4.73 -4.35 -5.51
CA GLN A 318 6.06 -4.80 -5.95
C GLN A 318 7.10 -3.70 -5.89
N LEU A 319 7.09 -2.91 -4.82
CA LEU A 319 8.12 -1.90 -4.61
C LEU A 319 9.31 -2.51 -3.87
N ILE A 320 10.48 -1.93 -4.09
CA ILE A 320 11.73 -2.33 -3.47
C ILE A 320 12.45 -1.10 -2.91
N PRO A 321 13.03 -1.17 -1.70
CA PRO A 321 13.85 -0.10 -1.16
C PRO A 321 15.22 -0.07 -1.84
N VAL A 322 15.64 1.10 -2.30
CA VAL A 322 16.93 1.33 -2.96
C VAL A 322 17.58 2.59 -2.39
N TYR A 323 18.88 2.54 -2.13
CA TYR A 323 19.63 3.58 -1.43
C TYR A 323 20.64 4.25 -2.36
N PRO A 324 20.39 5.48 -2.84
CA PRO A 324 21.36 6.21 -3.62
C PRO A 324 22.46 6.80 -2.74
N VAL A 325 23.71 6.75 -3.23
CA VAL A 325 24.90 7.31 -2.57
C VAL A 325 25.75 8.08 -3.58
N GLU A 326 26.62 8.95 -3.08
CA GLU A 326 27.58 9.70 -3.90
C GLU A 326 28.96 9.03 -3.91
N ASP A 327 29.40 8.51 -2.75
CA ASP A 327 30.60 7.70 -2.59
C ASP A 327 30.21 6.23 -2.34
N GLU A 328 30.61 5.33 -3.25
CA GLU A 328 30.31 3.90 -3.21
C GLU A 328 31.17 3.12 -2.21
N HIS A 329 32.31 3.67 -1.79
CA HIS A 329 33.20 3.01 -0.83
C HIS A 329 32.81 3.37 0.60
N LYS A 330 32.44 4.62 0.83
CA LYS A 330 31.96 5.10 2.13
C LYS A 330 30.46 4.97 2.30
N MET A 331 29.72 4.79 1.20
CA MET A 331 28.26 4.77 1.15
C MET A 331 27.64 6.08 1.67
N THR A 332 28.28 7.21 1.37
CA THR A 332 27.88 8.54 1.86
C THR A 332 27.33 9.44 0.77
N ASP A 333 26.59 10.48 1.16
CA ASP A 333 26.39 11.67 0.32
C ASP A 333 27.61 12.62 0.36
N SER A 334 27.49 13.76 -0.33
CA SER A 334 28.45 14.87 -0.35
C SER A 334 28.71 15.50 1.03
N PHE A 335 27.80 15.31 1.99
CA PHE A 335 27.94 15.83 3.35
C PHE A 335 28.57 14.79 4.30
N GLY A 336 28.86 13.58 3.83
CA GLY A 336 29.43 12.50 4.63
C GLY A 336 28.40 11.70 5.43
N ASN A 337 27.10 11.88 5.19
CA ASN A 337 26.05 11.09 5.85
C ASN A 337 25.99 9.71 5.22
N VAL A 338 26.09 8.64 6.03
CA VAL A 338 26.02 7.25 5.54
C VAL A 338 24.58 6.86 5.23
N LEU A 339 24.32 6.36 4.02
CA LEU A 339 23.00 5.93 3.53
C LEU A 339 21.88 6.93 3.88
N PRO A 340 21.96 8.19 3.42
CA PRO A 340 21.08 9.25 3.90
C PRO A 340 19.64 9.10 3.38
N HIS A 341 19.46 8.49 2.21
CA HIS A 341 18.16 8.42 1.55
C HIS A 341 17.81 6.99 1.14
N VAL A 342 16.51 6.70 1.17
CA VAL A 342 15.91 5.49 0.59
C VAL A 342 14.74 5.88 -0.31
N PHE A 343 14.62 5.17 -1.44
CA PHE A 343 13.49 5.32 -2.36
C PHE A 343 12.81 3.98 -2.58
N LEU A 344 11.47 3.98 -2.56
CA LEU A 344 10.68 2.85 -3.01
C LEU A 344 10.55 2.91 -4.54
N MET A 345 11.21 1.98 -5.21
CA MET A 345 11.22 1.84 -6.67
C MET A 345 10.36 0.64 -7.09
N LYS A 346 9.71 0.68 -8.26
CA LYS A 346 8.97 -0.47 -8.77
C LYS A 346 9.96 -1.55 -9.18
N LYS A 347 9.65 -2.82 -8.92
CA LYS A 347 10.46 -3.93 -9.40
C LYS A 347 10.57 -3.87 -10.93
N GLY A 348 11.78 -4.01 -11.46
CA GLY A 348 12.10 -3.78 -12.87
C GLY A 348 12.57 -2.35 -13.19
N SER A 349 12.51 -1.42 -12.22
CA SER A 349 13.15 -0.11 -12.37
C SER A 349 14.66 -0.22 -12.52
N THR A 350 15.24 0.75 -13.22
CA THR A 350 16.66 0.85 -13.53
C THR A 350 17.37 1.92 -12.68
N PRO A 351 18.71 1.94 -12.62
CA PRO A 351 19.45 3.04 -12.02
C PRO A 351 19.12 4.42 -12.62
N ARG A 352 18.70 4.48 -13.89
CA ARG A 352 18.26 5.73 -14.51
C ARG A 352 16.93 6.21 -13.95
N ASP A 353 15.99 5.30 -13.68
CA ASP A 353 14.73 5.63 -13.01
C ASP A 353 14.97 6.14 -11.58
N LEU A 354 15.91 5.51 -10.87
CA LEU A 354 16.37 6.01 -9.57
C LEU A 354 16.95 7.41 -9.69
N ALA A 355 17.75 7.68 -10.71
CA ALA A 355 18.31 9.02 -10.96
C ALA A 355 17.20 10.07 -11.17
N PHE A 356 16.15 9.77 -11.95
CA PHE A 356 14.98 10.65 -12.07
C PHE A 356 14.23 10.84 -10.75
N LYS A 357 14.20 9.81 -9.90
CA LYS A 357 13.57 9.88 -8.57
C LYS A 357 14.33 10.80 -7.62
N VAL A 358 15.66 10.80 -7.70
CA VAL A 358 16.53 11.71 -6.93
C VAL A 358 16.43 13.13 -7.46
N HIS A 359 16.68 13.34 -8.76
CA HIS A 359 16.57 14.65 -9.40
C HIS A 359 16.45 14.55 -10.92
N THR A 360 15.57 15.35 -11.52
CA THR A 360 15.31 15.31 -12.98
C THR A 360 16.56 15.51 -13.83
N ASP A 361 17.48 16.40 -13.44
CA ASP A 361 18.72 16.61 -14.19
C ASP A 361 19.67 15.40 -14.14
N LEU A 362 19.74 14.68 -13.00
CA LEU A 362 20.56 13.46 -12.90
C LEU A 362 20.04 12.37 -13.85
N GLY A 363 18.72 12.20 -13.94
CA GLY A 363 18.13 11.25 -14.89
C GLY A 363 18.36 11.60 -16.36
N LYS A 364 18.36 12.90 -16.70
CA LYS A 364 18.64 13.40 -18.06
C LYS A 364 20.11 13.23 -18.46
N THR A 365 21.02 13.42 -17.51
CA THR A 365 22.48 13.38 -17.71
C THR A 365 23.13 12.07 -17.28
N PHE A 366 22.31 11.05 -17.02
CA PHE A 366 22.74 9.73 -16.58
C PHE A 366 23.71 9.09 -17.58
N LEU A 367 24.83 8.57 -17.09
CA LEU A 367 25.81 7.82 -17.88
C LEU A 367 25.83 6.33 -17.53
N TYR A 368 25.92 6.03 -16.25
CA TYR A 368 25.93 4.68 -15.69
C TYR A 368 25.75 4.75 -14.17
N ALA A 369 25.69 3.59 -13.53
CA ALA A 369 25.73 3.52 -12.08
C ALA A 369 26.75 2.49 -11.58
N ILE A 370 27.07 2.55 -10.29
CA ILE A 370 27.95 1.60 -9.61
C ILE A 370 27.15 0.98 -8.46
N ASN A 371 27.11 -0.35 -8.40
CA ASN A 371 26.53 -1.04 -7.25
C ASN A 371 27.58 -1.08 -6.12
N ALA A 372 27.30 -0.37 -5.03
CA ALA A 372 28.25 -0.18 -3.93
C ALA A 372 28.55 -1.48 -3.15
N ARG A 373 27.70 -2.51 -3.24
CA ARG A 373 27.96 -3.82 -2.62
C ARG A 373 28.98 -4.62 -3.41
N THR A 374 28.93 -4.54 -4.74
CA THR A 374 29.83 -5.32 -5.61
C THR A 374 31.02 -4.52 -6.12
N HIS A 375 30.99 -3.19 -5.95
CA HIS A 375 31.91 -2.22 -6.54
C HIS A 375 32.04 -2.36 -8.08
N ARG A 376 31.00 -2.86 -8.73
CA ARG A 376 30.96 -3.02 -10.19
C ARG A 376 30.08 -1.97 -10.83
N ARG A 377 30.51 -1.49 -12.00
CA ARG A 377 29.68 -0.70 -12.89
C ARG A 377 28.51 -1.54 -13.37
N VAL A 378 27.31 -0.98 -13.26
CA VAL A 378 26.07 -1.54 -13.81
C VAL A 378 25.60 -0.65 -14.98
N GLY A 379 25.02 -1.30 -15.98
CA GLY A 379 24.48 -0.64 -17.17
C GLY A 379 23.13 0.02 -16.92
N GLU A 380 22.60 0.67 -17.95
CA GLU A 380 21.26 1.28 -17.92
C GLU A 380 20.15 0.24 -17.77
N ASP A 381 20.32 -0.94 -18.38
CA ASP A 381 19.33 -2.04 -18.33
C ASP A 381 19.41 -2.91 -17.06
N TYR A 382 20.24 -2.53 -16.09
CA TYR A 382 20.32 -3.27 -14.83
C TYR A 382 19.01 -3.10 -14.05
N GLU A 383 18.35 -4.21 -13.72
CA GLU A 383 17.18 -4.18 -12.86
C GLU A 383 17.60 -4.03 -11.40
N LEU A 384 17.16 -2.94 -10.76
CA LEU A 384 17.39 -2.70 -9.34
C LEU A 384 16.83 -3.84 -8.49
N GLN A 385 17.60 -4.25 -7.48
CA GLN A 385 17.24 -5.31 -6.55
C GLN A 385 16.90 -4.75 -5.17
N PHE A 386 16.23 -5.58 -4.36
CA PHE A 386 15.85 -5.23 -3.00
C PHE A 386 17.09 -4.89 -2.16
N ASN A 387 17.09 -3.71 -1.52
CA ASN A 387 18.21 -3.19 -0.72
C ASN A 387 19.51 -2.93 -1.51
N ASP A 388 19.41 -2.67 -2.81
CA ASP A 388 20.55 -2.18 -3.59
C ASP A 388 21.03 -0.81 -3.09
N ILE A 389 22.36 -0.63 -3.11
CA ILE A 389 23.02 0.63 -2.82
C ILE A 389 23.70 1.09 -4.11
N ILE A 390 23.26 2.23 -4.65
CA ILE A 390 23.59 2.65 -6.02
C ILE A 390 24.24 4.03 -6.02
N LYS A 391 25.45 4.11 -6.57
CA LYS A 391 26.04 5.39 -6.95
C LYS A 391 25.65 5.75 -8.37
N ILE A 392 24.99 6.89 -8.53
CA ILE A 392 24.61 7.41 -9.84
C ILE A 392 25.76 8.24 -10.40
N VAL A 393 26.15 7.97 -11.65
CA VAL A 393 27.15 8.77 -12.36
C VAL A 393 26.47 9.49 -13.51
N ALA A 394 26.52 10.82 -13.46
CA ALA A 394 25.93 11.72 -14.43
C ALA A 394 26.95 12.75 -14.92
N THR A 395 26.79 13.29 -16.12
CA THR A 395 27.66 14.38 -16.60
C THR A 395 27.42 15.65 -15.78
N ALA A 396 28.48 16.27 -15.27
CA ALA A 396 28.40 17.64 -14.81
C ALA A 396 27.98 18.55 -15.97
N ARG A 397 27.06 19.47 -15.73
CA ARG A 397 26.77 20.55 -16.70
C ARG A 397 27.90 21.56 -16.73
#